data_AF-A0A8J2YU96-F1
#
_entry.id   AF-A0A8J2YU96-F1
#
_cell.length_a   1.000
_cell.length_b   1.000
_cell.length_c   1.000
_cell.angle_alpha   90.00
_cell.angle_beta   90.00
_cell.angle_gamma   90.00
#
_symmetry.space_group_name_H-M   'P 1'
#
loop_
_entity.id
_entity.type
_entity.pdbx_description
1 polymer ?
#
loop_
_entity_poly.entity_id
_entity_poly.type
_entity_poly.pdbx_seq_one_letter_code
_entity_poly.pdbx_strand_id
1 'polypeptide(L)'
;MLEKGVEGNVEVLCDISAEGNTEGCIVNMIDGSRLFGDAALEFVRAAKYRPAMRDGTPVPEIAHTFTIRFDLADDLPVQRGNLLRSGWAICATLGSHPNDPVALDNCSKAIDWPDAPTAIKGAAYEVRAQAYVKQKQFEQAIHDYTNAIASGAFTPETFRQRGLSYLALKNYPKARADFDTALQGMPSSFAVLKNRSETDVGLADFVATRQDTTAAIAIVPDDPSLYIRRATAARAAGDMAPALADLNEALRINPTEVPALAERCLLLRQMGRTNEADADCTKVETLDPKHKARAAS
;
A
#
# COMPACT_ATOMS: atom_id res chain seq x y z
N MET A 1 9.33 -21.77 16.46
CA MET A 1 10.60 -22.38 16.04
C MET A 1 10.56 -22.47 14.53
N LEU A 2 11.29 -21.62 13.81
CA LEU A 2 11.48 -21.82 12.38
C LEU A 2 12.67 -22.76 12.21
N GLU A 3 12.47 -23.85 11.47
CA GLU A 3 13.49 -24.86 11.20
C GLU A 3 14.65 -24.25 10.40
N LYS A 4 15.86 -24.74 10.66
CA LYS A 4 17.07 -24.38 9.92
C LYS A 4 16.91 -24.70 8.42
N GLY A 5 17.34 -23.78 7.56
CA GLY A 5 17.58 -24.06 6.14
C GLY A 5 16.47 -23.64 5.18
N VAL A 6 16.09 -22.36 5.16
CA VAL A 6 15.35 -21.82 4.01
C VAL A 6 16.33 -21.69 2.84
N GLU A 7 16.11 -22.51 1.83
CA GLU A 7 16.84 -22.55 0.56
C GLU A 7 16.07 -21.74 -0.49
N GLY A 8 16.71 -20.73 -1.08
CA GLY A 8 16.11 -19.90 -2.14
C GLY A 8 16.97 -19.85 -3.39
N ASN A 9 16.36 -20.09 -4.55
CA ASN A 9 16.98 -20.06 -5.88
C ASN A 9 17.01 -18.65 -6.48
N VAL A 10 18.16 -17.98 -6.56
CA VAL A 10 18.30 -16.67 -7.24
C VAL A 10 18.97 -16.88 -8.59
N GLU A 11 18.50 -16.18 -9.63
CA GLU A 11 19.13 -16.17 -10.95
C GLU A 11 19.94 -14.88 -11.11
N VAL A 12 21.25 -15.03 -11.33
CA VAL A 12 22.18 -13.90 -11.51
C VAL A 12 22.69 -13.90 -12.94
N LEU A 13 22.53 -12.77 -13.62
CA LEU A 13 23.02 -12.51 -14.97
C LEU A 13 24.04 -11.38 -14.88
N CYS A 14 25.33 -11.70 -15.02
CA CYS A 14 26.39 -10.71 -15.00
C CYS A 14 27.34 -10.94 -16.18
N ASP A 15 27.63 -9.89 -16.95
CA ASP A 15 28.77 -9.87 -17.85
C ASP A 15 29.99 -9.40 -17.03
N ILE A 16 30.91 -10.32 -16.72
CA ILE A 16 32.08 -10.05 -15.89
C ILE A 16 33.31 -10.17 -16.77
N SER A 17 33.91 -9.02 -17.12
CA SER A 17 35.19 -9.02 -17.83
C SER A 17 36.34 -9.39 -16.87
N ALA A 18 37.46 -9.86 -17.43
CA ALA A 18 38.63 -10.33 -16.68
C ALA A 18 39.27 -9.29 -15.72
N GLU A 19 38.88 -8.03 -15.83
CA GLU A 19 39.34 -6.93 -14.96
C GLU A 19 38.42 -6.68 -13.75
N GLY A 20 37.40 -7.52 -13.53
CA GLY A 20 36.47 -7.37 -12.41
C GLY A 20 35.46 -6.24 -12.61
N ASN A 21 35.29 -5.78 -13.85
CA ASN A 21 34.27 -4.79 -14.19
C ASN A 21 32.94 -5.51 -14.45
N THR A 22 31.87 -5.01 -13.83
CA THR A 22 30.55 -5.64 -13.73
C THR A 22 29.42 -4.72 -14.21
N GLU A 23 29.74 -3.80 -15.12
CA GLU A 23 28.75 -2.95 -15.78
C GLU A 23 27.79 -3.83 -16.60
N GLY A 24 26.66 -4.22 -16.00
CA GLY A 24 25.65 -5.06 -16.64
C GLY A 24 24.99 -6.12 -15.76
N CYS A 25 25.33 -6.23 -14.46
CA CYS A 25 24.70 -7.21 -13.56
C CYS A 25 23.19 -6.97 -13.36
N ILE A 26 22.41 -8.03 -13.58
CA ILE A 26 20.99 -8.15 -13.27
C ILE A 26 20.82 -9.34 -12.32
N VAL A 27 20.16 -9.12 -11.18
CA VAL A 27 19.80 -10.21 -10.25
C VAL A 27 18.29 -10.36 -10.26
N ASN A 28 17.81 -11.51 -10.73
CA ASN A 28 16.40 -11.89 -10.73
C ASN A 28 16.10 -12.67 -9.44
N MET A 29 15.24 -12.09 -8.60
CA MET A 29 14.78 -12.72 -7.37
C MET A 29 13.58 -13.63 -7.65
N ILE A 30 13.29 -14.57 -6.74
CA ILE A 30 12.22 -15.57 -6.87
C ILE A 30 10.83 -14.93 -6.99
N ASP A 31 10.65 -13.75 -6.39
CA ASP A 31 9.41 -12.98 -6.44
C ASP A 31 9.22 -12.20 -7.75
N GLY A 32 10.16 -12.34 -8.70
CA GLY A 32 10.15 -11.64 -9.98
C GLY A 32 10.74 -10.23 -9.94
N SER A 33 11.22 -9.76 -8.79
CA SER A 33 11.92 -8.48 -8.67
C SER A 33 13.32 -8.55 -9.28
N ARG A 34 13.81 -7.40 -9.77
CA ARG A 34 15.10 -7.27 -10.44
C ARG A 34 15.96 -6.21 -9.77
N LEU A 35 17.19 -6.58 -9.40
CA LEU A 35 18.22 -5.63 -9.00
C LEU A 35 19.05 -5.25 -10.23
N PHE A 36 19.45 -3.98 -10.31
CA PHE A 36 20.28 -3.44 -11.39
C PHE A 36 21.46 -2.64 -10.83
N GLY A 37 22.52 -2.48 -11.62
CA GLY A 37 23.64 -1.58 -11.33
C GLY A 37 24.34 -1.89 -10.01
N ASP A 38 24.69 -0.85 -9.24
CA ASP A 38 25.45 -0.98 -7.99
C ASP A 38 24.75 -1.86 -6.94
N ALA A 39 23.41 -1.91 -6.94
CA ALA A 39 22.64 -2.75 -6.03
C ALA A 39 22.77 -4.24 -6.37
N ALA A 40 22.76 -4.58 -7.66
CA ALA A 40 23.04 -5.93 -8.13
C ALA A 40 24.50 -6.32 -7.85
N LEU A 41 25.42 -5.37 -8.02
CA LEU A 41 26.85 -5.57 -7.77
C LEU A 41 27.16 -5.85 -6.30
N GLU A 42 26.58 -5.07 -5.38
CA GLU A 42 26.76 -5.28 -3.94
C GLU A 42 26.12 -6.60 -3.48
N PHE A 43 25.02 -7.02 -4.10
CA PHE A 43 24.42 -8.34 -3.86
C PHE A 43 25.37 -9.48 -4.27
N VAL A 44 25.94 -9.42 -5.48
CA VAL A 44 26.86 -10.44 -6.01
C VAL A 44 28.15 -10.51 -5.19
N ARG A 45 28.70 -9.36 -4.78
CA ARG A 45 29.85 -9.27 -3.88
C ARG A 45 29.56 -9.84 -2.50
N ALA A 46 28.39 -9.52 -1.93
CA ALA A 46 27.95 -10.04 -0.63
C ALA A 46 27.78 -11.56 -0.64
N ALA A 47 27.30 -12.12 -1.76
CA ALA A 47 27.16 -13.56 -1.96
C ALA A 47 28.49 -14.29 -2.20
N LYS A 48 29.64 -13.58 -2.25
CA LYS A 48 30.97 -14.10 -2.58
C LYS A 48 31.00 -14.89 -3.89
N TYR A 49 30.24 -14.45 -4.89
CA TYR A 49 30.25 -15.07 -6.21
C TYR A 49 31.65 -15.03 -6.83
N ARG A 50 32.13 -16.17 -7.33
CA ARG A 50 33.33 -16.25 -8.17
C ARG A 50 32.91 -16.79 -9.54
N PRO A 51 33.21 -16.09 -10.65
CA PRO A 51 32.89 -16.60 -11.97
C PRO A 51 33.63 -17.93 -12.19
N ALA A 52 32.98 -18.86 -12.89
CA ALA A 52 33.65 -20.08 -13.34
C ALA A 52 34.79 -19.68 -14.29
N MET A 53 35.97 -20.25 -14.04
CA MET A 53 37.18 -19.98 -14.82
C MET A 53 37.45 -21.18 -15.72
N ARG A 54 37.70 -20.93 -17.01
CA ARG A 54 38.22 -21.93 -17.95
C ARG A 54 39.56 -21.44 -18.45
N ASP A 55 40.62 -22.20 -18.20
CA ASP A 55 41.99 -21.86 -18.61
C ASP A 55 42.47 -20.46 -18.17
N GLY A 56 41.99 -19.98 -17.01
CA GLY A 56 42.37 -18.68 -16.46
C GLY A 56 41.58 -17.49 -17.00
N THR A 57 40.58 -17.70 -17.85
CA THR A 57 39.65 -16.65 -18.30
C THR A 57 38.25 -16.87 -17.70
N PRO A 58 37.54 -15.78 -17.31
CA PRO A 58 36.14 -15.89 -16.88
C PRO A 58 35.30 -16.42 -18.05
N VAL A 59 34.48 -17.43 -17.79
CA VAL A 59 33.52 -17.93 -18.79
C VAL A 59 32.25 -17.07 -18.72
N PRO A 60 31.85 -16.39 -19.80
CA PRO A 60 30.55 -15.73 -19.85
C PRO A 60 29.48 -16.79 -20.12
N GLU A 61 28.95 -17.41 -19.06
CA GLU A 61 27.77 -18.26 -19.13
C GLU A 61 26.57 -17.57 -18.49
N ILE A 62 25.49 -17.52 -19.28
CA ILE A 62 24.27 -16.77 -19.02
C ILE A 62 23.38 -17.69 -18.15
N ALA A 63 23.15 -17.28 -16.91
CA ALA A 63 22.26 -17.88 -15.91
C ALA A 63 22.82 -19.08 -15.14
N HIS A 64 23.20 -18.83 -13.89
CA HIS A 64 23.21 -19.83 -12.84
C HIS A 64 22.03 -19.61 -11.89
N THR A 65 21.27 -20.66 -11.63
CA THR A 65 20.28 -20.73 -10.55
C THR A 65 21.00 -21.22 -9.30
N PHE A 66 21.15 -20.36 -8.28
CA PHE A 66 21.82 -20.72 -7.04
C PHE A 66 20.86 -20.85 -5.89
N THR A 67 20.94 -21.95 -5.15
CA THR A 67 20.30 -22.12 -3.85
C THR A 67 21.18 -21.51 -2.75
N ILE A 68 20.79 -20.37 -2.17
CA ILE A 68 21.50 -19.78 -1.02
C ILE A 68 20.94 -20.40 0.26
N ARG A 69 21.81 -21.02 1.07
CA ARG A 69 21.49 -21.46 2.45
C ARG A 69 21.83 -20.35 3.44
N PHE A 70 20.83 -19.89 4.19
CA PHE A 70 21.06 -19.01 5.35
C PHE A 70 21.25 -19.89 6.60
N ASP A 71 22.49 -20.06 7.04
CA ASP A 71 22.77 -20.70 8.35
C ASP A 71 22.78 -19.63 9.44
N LEU A 72 21.71 -19.58 10.25
CA LEU A 72 21.73 -18.93 11.56
C LEU A 72 22.38 -19.89 12.55
N ALA A 73 23.67 -19.71 12.83
CA ALA A 73 24.37 -20.45 13.87
C ALA A 73 25.03 -19.50 14.88
N ASP A 74 24.80 -19.83 16.15
CA ASP A 74 25.30 -19.18 17.36
C ASP A 74 26.82 -19.40 17.52
N ASP A 75 27.66 -18.49 17.02
CA ASP A 75 28.83 -17.96 17.75
C ASP A 75 29.60 -16.89 16.93
N LEU A 76 29.93 -15.79 17.62
CA LEU A 76 30.47 -14.49 17.16
C LEU A 76 31.97 -14.58 16.80
N PRO A 77 32.60 -13.75 15.92
CA PRO A 77 32.38 -12.29 15.76
C PRO A 77 32.47 -11.70 14.33
N VAL A 78 32.71 -12.49 13.27
CA VAL A 78 32.82 -12.02 11.86
C VAL A 78 31.43 -12.02 11.16
N GLN A 79 30.42 -12.55 11.81
CA GLN A 79 29.07 -12.78 11.26
C GLN A 79 28.12 -11.58 11.38
N ARG A 80 28.45 -10.49 12.11
CA ARG A 80 27.55 -9.32 12.17
C ARG A 80 27.31 -8.71 10.79
N GLY A 81 28.34 -8.66 9.94
CA GLY A 81 28.19 -8.18 8.56
C GLY A 81 27.30 -9.06 7.70
N ASN A 82 27.28 -10.38 7.91
CA ASN A 82 26.51 -11.32 7.11
C ASN A 82 25.07 -11.51 7.62
N LEU A 83 24.86 -11.57 8.94
CA LEU A 83 23.53 -11.65 9.56
C LEU A 83 22.72 -10.35 9.38
N LEU A 84 23.39 -9.18 9.37
CA LEU A 84 22.75 -7.89 9.09
C LEU A 84 22.45 -7.70 7.59
N ARG A 85 23.35 -8.18 6.70
CA ARG A 85 23.07 -8.26 5.26
C ARG A 85 21.95 -9.25 4.94
N SER A 86 21.82 -10.35 5.68
CA SER A 86 20.65 -11.23 5.55
C SER A 86 19.40 -10.62 6.18
N GLY A 87 19.48 -9.88 7.30
CA GLY A 87 18.32 -9.18 7.88
C GLY A 87 17.70 -8.15 6.94
N TRP A 88 18.55 -7.48 6.12
CA TRP A 88 18.16 -6.63 5.00
C TRP A 88 17.42 -7.41 3.89
N ALA A 89 17.99 -8.52 3.43
CA ALA A 89 17.33 -9.40 2.46
C ALA A 89 16.02 -9.98 3.03
N ILE A 90 15.95 -10.23 4.34
CA ILE A 90 14.78 -10.77 5.05
C ILE A 90 13.67 -9.72 5.23
N CYS A 91 13.99 -8.46 5.56
CA CYS A 91 12.98 -7.39 5.59
C CYS A 91 12.35 -7.20 4.18
N ALA A 92 13.16 -7.26 3.10
CA ALA A 92 12.67 -7.14 1.73
C ALA A 92 11.90 -8.39 1.23
N THR A 93 12.36 -9.62 1.55
CA THR A 93 11.69 -10.87 1.13
C THR A 93 10.41 -11.18 1.91
N LEU A 94 10.24 -10.63 3.12
CA LEU A 94 9.05 -10.87 3.96
C LEU A 94 7.95 -9.81 3.85
N GLY A 95 7.99 -8.91 2.86
CA GLY A 95 6.83 -8.07 2.52
C GLY A 95 5.54 -8.87 2.24
N SER A 96 5.67 -10.18 2.00
CA SER A 96 4.60 -11.17 1.88
C SER A 96 3.99 -11.66 3.20
N HIS A 97 4.67 -11.49 4.35
CA HIS A 97 4.20 -11.87 5.69
C HIS A 97 4.16 -10.66 6.65
N PRO A 98 3.31 -9.67 6.38
CA PRO A 98 3.18 -8.39 7.11
C PRO A 98 2.76 -8.51 8.60
N ASN A 99 2.39 -9.71 9.05
CA ASN A 99 2.04 -9.99 10.44
C ASN A 99 3.08 -10.90 11.13
N ASP A 100 4.22 -11.16 10.48
CA ASP A 100 5.30 -11.95 11.06
C ASP A 100 6.11 -11.08 12.03
N PRO A 101 6.11 -11.40 13.36
CA PRO A 101 6.91 -10.67 14.33
C PRO A 101 8.40 -10.66 14.00
N VAL A 102 8.89 -11.70 13.32
CA VAL A 102 10.29 -11.81 12.88
C VAL A 102 10.61 -10.78 11.80
N ALA A 103 9.67 -10.49 10.90
CA ALA A 103 9.86 -9.48 9.85
C ALA A 103 9.98 -8.06 10.44
N LEU A 104 9.10 -7.72 11.39
CA LEU A 104 9.13 -6.43 12.08
C LEU A 104 10.42 -6.21 12.89
N ASP A 105 10.87 -7.26 13.59
CA ASP A 105 12.14 -7.25 14.34
C ASP A 105 13.34 -7.04 13.40
N ASN A 106 13.36 -7.71 12.24
CA ASN A 106 14.41 -7.52 11.25
C ASN A 106 14.42 -6.12 10.63
N CYS A 107 13.26 -5.55 10.29
CA CYS A 107 13.20 -4.18 9.81
C CYS A 107 13.63 -3.18 10.89
N SER A 108 13.31 -3.43 12.16
CA SER A 108 13.77 -2.59 13.29
C SER A 108 15.28 -2.64 13.46
N LYS A 109 15.87 -3.83 13.43
CA LYS A 109 17.33 -4.01 13.44
C LYS A 109 18.02 -3.31 12.28
N ALA A 110 17.41 -3.30 11.09
CA ALA A 110 17.95 -2.59 9.93
C ALA A 110 17.92 -1.07 10.10
N ILE A 111 16.85 -0.54 10.70
CA ILE A 111 16.70 0.88 11.01
C ILE A 111 17.71 1.34 12.06
N ASP A 112 17.88 0.53 13.11
CA ASP A 112 18.76 0.84 14.25
C ASP A 112 20.24 0.63 13.95
N TRP A 113 20.59 0.01 12.82
CA TRP A 113 21.98 -0.20 12.43
C TRP A 113 22.65 1.17 12.12
N PRO A 114 23.67 1.60 12.89
CA PRO A 114 24.22 2.94 12.78
C PRO A 114 24.71 3.27 11.36
N ASP A 115 25.41 2.31 10.75
CA ASP A 115 26.05 2.45 9.46
C ASP A 115 25.16 2.04 8.27
N ALA A 116 23.88 1.73 8.50
CA ALA A 116 22.97 1.39 7.41
C ALA A 116 22.81 2.59 6.44
N PRO A 117 22.99 2.37 5.12
CA PRO A 117 22.70 3.38 4.11
C PRO A 117 21.30 3.94 4.24
N THR A 118 21.13 5.25 3.98
CA THR A 118 19.84 5.95 4.06
C THR A 118 18.74 5.27 3.25
N ALA A 119 19.08 4.79 2.05
CA ALA A 119 18.15 4.04 1.21
C ALA A 119 17.66 2.73 1.86
N ILE A 120 18.54 2.03 2.59
CA ILE A 120 18.19 0.80 3.31
C ILE A 120 17.28 1.12 4.51
N LYS A 121 17.60 2.17 5.28
CA LYS A 121 16.72 2.63 6.37
C LYS A 121 15.35 3.00 5.83
N GLY A 122 15.31 3.71 4.70
CA GLY A 122 14.08 4.08 4.00
C GLY A 122 13.19 2.90 3.63
N ALA A 123 13.75 1.90 2.94
CA ALA A 123 13.03 0.69 2.58
C ALA A 123 12.54 -0.09 3.82
N ALA A 124 13.36 -0.18 4.87
CA ALA A 124 12.98 -0.84 6.12
C ALA A 124 11.82 -0.12 6.83
N TYR A 125 11.84 1.22 6.86
CA TYR A 125 10.71 2.00 7.34
C TYR A 125 9.44 1.73 6.51
N GLU A 126 9.53 1.73 5.19
CA GLU A 126 8.36 1.50 4.33
C GLU A 126 7.73 0.11 4.55
N VAL A 127 8.54 -0.96 4.61
CA VAL A 127 8.04 -2.32 4.87
C VAL A 127 7.42 -2.41 6.26
N ARG A 128 8.08 -1.84 7.29
CA ARG A 128 7.56 -1.87 8.66
C ARG A 128 6.25 -1.07 8.78
N ALA A 129 6.13 0.05 8.08
CA ALA A 129 4.90 0.83 8.00
C ALA A 129 3.74 0.01 7.40
N GLN A 130 3.98 -0.72 6.31
CA GLN A 130 2.96 -1.58 5.69
C GLN A 130 2.46 -2.67 6.65
N ALA A 131 3.36 -3.26 7.42
CA ALA A 131 3.02 -4.22 8.47
C ALA A 131 2.17 -3.58 9.57
N TYR A 132 2.52 -2.37 10.01
CA TYR A 132 1.72 -1.61 10.98
C TYR A 132 0.32 -1.26 10.46
N VAL A 133 0.16 -0.90 9.18
CA VAL A 133 -1.17 -0.68 8.57
C VAL A 133 -2.04 -1.94 8.69
N LYS A 134 -1.49 -3.13 8.38
CA LYS A 134 -2.26 -4.38 8.45
C LYS A 134 -2.62 -4.77 9.89
N GLN A 135 -1.81 -4.35 10.86
CA GLN A 135 -2.10 -4.45 12.29
C GLN A 135 -2.98 -3.32 12.84
N LYS A 136 -3.44 -2.39 11.99
CA LYS A 136 -4.22 -1.19 12.36
C LYS A 136 -3.50 -0.26 13.35
N GLN A 137 -2.16 -0.32 13.37
CA GLN A 137 -1.28 0.55 14.14
C GLN A 137 -0.94 1.78 13.31
N PHE A 138 -1.94 2.63 13.07
CA PHE A 138 -1.85 3.70 12.08
C PHE A 138 -0.85 4.80 12.47
N GLU A 139 -0.72 5.11 13.76
CA GLU A 139 0.26 6.07 14.26
C GLU A 139 1.70 5.63 13.99
N GLN A 140 2.01 4.35 14.24
CA GLN A 140 3.31 3.76 13.94
C GLN A 140 3.56 3.71 12.43
N ALA A 141 2.54 3.35 11.64
CA ALA A 141 2.64 3.38 10.18
C ALA A 141 2.95 4.80 9.65
N ILE A 142 2.26 5.82 10.17
CA ILE A 142 2.51 7.22 9.80
C ILE A 142 3.94 7.64 10.14
N HIS A 143 4.42 7.28 11.33
CA HIS A 143 5.79 7.56 11.75
C HIS A 143 6.79 6.96 10.77
N ASP A 144 6.65 5.68 10.44
CA ASP A 144 7.59 4.99 9.57
C ASP A 144 7.49 5.45 8.12
N TYR A 145 6.28 5.64 7.56
CA TYR A 145 6.16 6.24 6.23
C TYR A 145 6.78 7.64 6.16
N THR A 146 6.69 8.43 7.24
CA THR A 146 7.32 9.75 7.29
C THR A 146 8.84 9.66 7.26
N ASN A 147 9.44 8.70 7.97
CA ASN A 147 10.87 8.46 7.92
C ASN A 147 11.32 7.86 6.57
N ALA A 148 10.52 6.99 5.95
CA ALA A 148 10.77 6.49 4.60
C ALA A 148 10.82 7.64 3.59
N ILE A 149 9.83 8.54 3.61
CA ILE A 149 9.80 9.74 2.76
C ILE A 149 11.01 10.65 3.02
N ALA A 150 11.36 10.90 4.29
CA ALA A 150 12.51 11.73 4.65
C ALA A 150 13.86 11.16 4.17
N SER A 151 13.95 9.84 4.04
CA SER A 151 15.13 9.14 3.52
C SER A 151 15.25 9.15 1.98
N GLY A 152 14.24 9.67 1.27
CA GLY A 152 14.15 9.61 -0.18
C GLY A 152 13.60 8.28 -0.75
N ALA A 153 13.30 7.30 0.12
CA ALA A 153 12.60 6.08 -0.26
C ALA A 153 11.08 6.35 -0.31
N PHE A 154 10.63 7.00 -1.37
CA PHE A 154 9.21 7.23 -1.59
C PHE A 154 8.79 6.97 -3.03
N THR A 155 7.54 6.57 -3.15
CA THR A 155 6.80 6.48 -4.40
C THR A 155 5.44 7.17 -4.20
N PRO A 156 4.68 7.44 -5.27
CA PRO A 156 3.28 7.86 -5.13
C PRO A 156 2.46 6.92 -4.22
N GLU A 157 2.79 5.62 -4.22
CA GLU A 157 2.16 4.62 -3.37
C GLU A 157 2.49 4.84 -1.89
N THR A 158 3.72 5.23 -1.55
CA THR A 158 4.12 5.56 -0.17
C THR A 158 3.25 6.70 0.40
N PHE A 159 2.99 7.75 -0.39
CA PHE A 159 2.06 8.82 0.00
C PHE A 159 0.62 8.32 0.12
N ARG A 160 0.14 7.50 -0.83
CA ARG A 160 -1.21 6.92 -0.75
C ARG A 160 -1.41 6.12 0.54
N GLN A 161 -0.42 5.33 0.95
CA GLN A 161 -0.52 4.49 2.14
C GLN A 161 -0.44 5.28 3.45
N ARG A 162 0.41 6.33 3.49
CA ARG A 162 0.42 7.27 4.62
C ARG A 162 -0.89 8.06 4.70
N GLY A 163 -1.42 8.50 3.56
CA GLY A 163 -2.73 9.15 3.45
C GLY A 163 -3.87 8.27 3.95
N LEU A 164 -3.86 6.98 3.61
CA LEU A 164 -4.81 5.99 4.15
C LEU A 164 -4.70 5.86 5.68
N SER A 165 -3.48 5.89 6.22
CA SER A 165 -3.27 5.82 7.66
C SER A 165 -3.80 7.08 8.37
N TYR A 166 -3.59 8.27 7.77
CA TYR A 166 -4.20 9.50 8.26
C TYR A 166 -5.73 9.48 8.16
N LEU A 167 -6.29 8.95 7.08
CA LEU A 167 -7.73 8.80 6.90
C LEU A 167 -8.34 7.88 7.96
N ALA A 168 -7.69 6.76 8.27
CA ALA A 168 -8.12 5.85 9.33
C ALA A 168 -8.18 6.53 10.71
N LEU A 169 -7.27 7.47 10.97
CA LEU A 169 -7.26 8.32 12.16
C LEU A 169 -8.13 9.58 12.04
N LYS A 170 -8.89 9.73 10.95
CA LYS A 170 -9.72 10.90 10.63
C LYS A 170 -8.94 12.22 10.58
N ASN A 171 -7.64 12.16 10.32
CA ASN A 171 -6.82 13.34 10.07
C ASN A 171 -6.96 13.74 8.60
N TYR A 172 -8.14 14.22 8.24
CA TYR A 172 -8.50 14.49 6.85
C TYR A 172 -7.57 15.52 6.16
N PRO A 173 -7.13 16.62 6.81
CA PRO A 173 -6.22 17.57 6.15
C PRO A 173 -4.90 16.94 5.71
N LYS A 174 -4.30 16.08 6.55
CA LYS A 174 -3.05 15.39 6.20
C LYS A 174 -3.28 14.28 5.18
N ALA A 175 -4.39 13.55 5.28
CA ALA A 175 -4.77 12.53 4.30
C ALA A 175 -4.91 13.14 2.90
N ARG A 176 -5.61 14.29 2.79
CA ARG A 176 -5.80 14.99 1.51
C ARG A 176 -4.47 15.41 0.89
N ALA A 177 -3.58 16.02 1.67
CA ALA A 177 -2.26 16.44 1.19
C ALA A 177 -1.42 15.25 0.64
N ASP A 178 -1.49 14.10 1.30
CA ASP A 178 -0.83 12.89 0.84
C ASP A 178 -1.48 12.32 -0.43
N PHE A 179 -2.82 12.32 -0.52
CA PHE A 179 -3.51 11.89 -1.74
C PHE A 179 -3.31 12.83 -2.93
N ASP A 180 -3.22 14.14 -2.71
CA ASP A 180 -2.85 15.13 -3.73
C ASP A 180 -1.46 14.82 -4.28
N THR A 181 -0.50 14.54 -3.40
CA THR A 181 0.87 14.15 -3.79
C THR A 181 0.85 12.83 -4.56
N ALA A 182 0.09 11.83 -4.10
CA ALA A 182 -0.03 10.55 -4.78
C ALA A 182 -0.63 10.68 -6.20
N LEU A 183 -1.62 11.56 -6.39
CA LEU A 183 -2.24 11.81 -7.70
C LEU A 183 -1.30 12.51 -8.69
N GLN A 184 -0.28 13.22 -8.24
CA GLN A 184 0.74 13.79 -9.16
C GLN A 184 1.46 12.68 -9.93
N GLY A 185 1.72 11.53 -9.29
CA GLY A 185 2.35 10.37 -9.93
C GLY A 185 1.38 9.30 -10.41
N MET A 186 0.11 9.34 -9.98
CA MET A 186 -0.93 8.37 -10.34
C MET A 186 -2.26 9.07 -10.69
N PRO A 187 -2.32 9.92 -11.73
CA PRO A 187 -3.41 10.87 -11.94
C PRO A 187 -4.80 10.24 -12.14
N SER A 188 -4.86 8.99 -12.60
CA SER A 188 -6.11 8.25 -12.82
C SER A 188 -6.26 7.05 -11.89
N SER A 189 -5.56 7.03 -10.75
CA SER A 189 -5.68 5.92 -9.81
C SER A 189 -7.03 5.94 -9.13
N PHE A 190 -7.88 4.98 -9.49
CA PHE A 190 -9.19 4.76 -8.88
C PHE A 190 -9.11 4.71 -7.35
N ALA A 191 -8.15 3.98 -6.79
CA ALA A 191 -7.99 3.85 -5.35
C ALA A 191 -7.69 5.20 -4.69
N VAL A 192 -6.85 6.04 -5.29
CA VAL A 192 -6.52 7.35 -4.72
C VAL A 192 -7.70 8.32 -4.84
N LEU A 193 -8.36 8.37 -6.00
CA LEU A 193 -9.56 9.21 -6.22
C LEU A 193 -10.67 8.85 -5.24
N LYS A 194 -10.94 7.55 -5.05
CA LYS A 194 -11.93 7.07 -4.08
C LYS A 194 -11.56 7.51 -2.66
N ASN A 195 -10.32 7.30 -2.22
CA ASN A 195 -9.89 7.65 -0.87
C ASN A 195 -9.85 9.18 -0.62
N ARG A 196 -9.46 9.97 -1.62
CA ARG A 196 -9.49 11.44 -1.53
C ARG A 196 -10.92 11.95 -1.48
N SER A 197 -11.84 11.41 -2.29
CA SER A 197 -13.26 11.75 -2.19
C SER A 197 -13.86 11.44 -0.82
N GLU A 198 -13.44 10.34 -0.18
CA GLU A 198 -13.84 10.03 1.20
C GLU A 198 -13.29 11.03 2.21
N THR A 199 -12.04 11.43 2.02
CA THR A 199 -11.38 12.45 2.84
C THR A 199 -12.09 13.79 2.71
N ASP A 200 -12.48 14.17 1.50
CA ASP A 200 -13.14 15.45 1.21
C ASP A 200 -14.57 15.49 1.75
N VAL A 201 -15.28 14.35 1.80
CA VAL A 201 -16.54 14.25 2.57
C VAL A 201 -16.29 14.56 4.06
N GLY A 202 -15.21 14.03 4.64
CA GLY A 202 -14.81 14.31 6.02
C GLY A 202 -14.43 15.78 6.27
N LEU A 203 -13.98 16.48 5.24
CA LEU A 203 -13.68 17.92 5.25
C LEU A 203 -14.90 18.80 4.90
N ALA A 204 -16.03 18.20 4.54
CA ALA A 204 -17.18 18.87 3.94
C ALA A 204 -16.83 19.67 2.65
N ASP A 205 -15.78 19.27 1.93
CA ASP A 205 -15.44 19.80 0.60
C ASP A 205 -16.22 19.01 -0.46
N PHE A 206 -17.50 19.34 -0.59
CA PHE A 206 -18.41 18.65 -1.50
C PHE A 206 -18.12 18.95 -2.98
N VAL A 207 -17.42 20.06 -3.28
CA VAL A 207 -16.98 20.38 -4.64
C VAL A 207 -15.90 19.41 -5.09
N ALA A 208 -14.87 19.22 -4.26
CA ALA A 208 -13.80 18.24 -4.53
C ALA A 208 -14.34 16.81 -4.53
N THR A 209 -15.21 16.46 -3.57
CA THR A 209 -15.89 15.15 -3.53
C THR A 209 -16.59 14.84 -4.86
N ARG A 210 -17.35 15.79 -5.41
CA ARG A 210 -18.06 15.60 -6.69
C ARG A 210 -17.11 15.41 -7.87
N GLN A 211 -15.99 16.15 -7.91
CA GLN A 211 -14.98 15.97 -8.96
C GLN A 211 -14.38 14.57 -8.94
N ASP A 212 -13.90 14.13 -7.78
CA ASP A 212 -13.22 12.84 -7.65
C ASP A 212 -14.15 11.65 -7.83
N THR A 213 -15.37 11.72 -7.28
CA THR A 213 -16.38 10.67 -7.50
C THR A 213 -16.76 10.59 -8.98
N THR A 214 -16.87 11.71 -9.68
CA THR A 214 -17.16 11.70 -11.13
C THR A 214 -16.02 11.07 -11.92
N ALA A 215 -14.77 11.40 -11.60
CA ALA A 215 -13.61 10.77 -12.21
C ALA A 215 -13.52 9.26 -11.88
N ALA A 216 -13.79 8.87 -10.64
CA ALA A 216 -13.78 7.48 -10.21
C ALA A 216 -14.89 6.65 -10.86
N ILE A 217 -16.11 7.20 -11.00
CA ILE A 217 -17.24 6.54 -11.69
C ILE A 217 -16.93 6.30 -13.16
N ALA A 218 -16.19 7.19 -13.82
CA ALA A 218 -15.75 6.98 -15.20
C ALA A 218 -14.78 5.80 -15.36
N ILE A 219 -14.11 5.37 -14.27
CA ILE A 219 -13.17 4.24 -14.26
C ILE A 219 -13.87 2.96 -13.79
N VAL A 220 -14.63 3.04 -12.70
CA VAL A 220 -15.35 1.92 -12.08
C VAL A 220 -16.82 2.33 -11.87
N PRO A 221 -17.69 2.11 -12.87
CA PRO A 221 -19.08 2.56 -12.83
C PRO A 221 -20.00 1.67 -11.98
N ASP A 222 -19.51 0.56 -11.43
CA ASP A 222 -20.28 -0.45 -10.71
C ASP A 222 -19.98 -0.47 -9.20
N ASP A 223 -19.36 0.58 -8.65
CA ASP A 223 -19.15 0.76 -7.21
C ASP A 223 -20.24 1.67 -6.61
N PRO A 224 -21.22 1.13 -5.85
CA PRO A 224 -22.30 1.93 -5.24
C PRO A 224 -21.79 3.06 -4.36
N SER A 225 -20.64 2.88 -3.70
CA SER A 225 -20.12 3.86 -2.74
C SER A 225 -19.76 5.20 -3.40
N LEU A 226 -19.41 5.20 -4.69
CA LEU A 226 -19.10 6.43 -5.43
C LEU A 226 -20.35 7.26 -5.68
N TYR A 227 -21.44 6.62 -6.07
CA TYR A 227 -22.74 7.27 -6.27
C TYR A 227 -23.29 7.82 -4.97
N ILE A 228 -23.17 7.08 -3.85
CA ILE A 228 -23.59 7.56 -2.53
C ILE A 228 -22.81 8.81 -2.12
N ARG A 229 -21.48 8.84 -2.33
CA ARG A 229 -20.65 10.02 -2.03
C ARG A 229 -20.99 11.20 -2.91
N ARG A 230 -21.23 10.98 -4.21
CA ARG A 230 -21.65 12.05 -5.13
C ARG A 230 -23.04 12.58 -4.81
N ALA A 231 -23.96 11.71 -4.42
CA ALA A 231 -25.28 12.09 -3.92
C ALA A 231 -25.21 12.92 -2.63
N THR A 232 -24.31 12.56 -1.71
CA THR A 232 -24.06 13.32 -0.48
C THR A 232 -23.60 14.74 -0.82
N ALA A 233 -22.65 14.87 -1.75
CA ALA A 233 -22.18 16.17 -2.23
C ALA A 233 -23.29 16.99 -2.91
N ALA A 234 -24.11 16.37 -3.76
CA ALA A 234 -25.25 17.02 -4.41
C ALA A 234 -26.31 17.48 -3.40
N ARG A 235 -26.66 16.63 -2.42
CA ARG A 235 -27.61 16.98 -1.35
C ARG A 235 -27.11 18.15 -0.52
N ALA A 236 -25.81 18.19 -0.19
CA ALA A 236 -25.21 19.30 0.53
C ALA A 236 -25.22 20.62 -0.26
N ALA A 237 -25.17 20.55 -1.60
CA ALA A 237 -25.34 21.70 -2.48
C ALA A 237 -26.81 22.13 -2.67
N GLY A 238 -27.77 21.38 -2.11
CA GLY A 238 -29.21 21.60 -2.32
C GLY A 238 -29.77 20.96 -3.60
N ASP A 239 -28.93 20.26 -4.36
CA ASP A 239 -29.28 19.61 -5.63
C ASP A 239 -29.95 18.25 -5.36
N MET A 240 -31.20 18.28 -4.91
CA MET A 240 -31.94 17.06 -4.51
C MET A 240 -32.19 16.08 -5.66
N ALA A 241 -32.48 16.58 -6.87
CA ALA A 241 -32.78 15.71 -8.02
C ALA A 241 -31.54 14.90 -8.49
N PRO A 242 -30.35 15.51 -8.68
CA PRO A 242 -29.12 14.75 -8.91
C PRO A 242 -28.78 13.77 -7.79
N ALA A 243 -28.95 14.17 -6.51
CA ALA A 243 -28.69 13.30 -5.38
C ALA A 243 -29.58 12.04 -5.42
N LEU A 244 -30.87 12.21 -5.71
CA LEU A 244 -31.80 11.10 -5.81
C LEU A 244 -31.46 10.16 -6.98
N ALA A 245 -31.06 10.72 -8.12
CA ALA A 245 -30.66 9.93 -9.29
C ALA A 245 -29.44 9.03 -8.97
N ASP A 246 -28.43 9.59 -8.29
CA ASP A 246 -27.25 8.82 -7.87
C ASP A 246 -27.61 7.74 -6.84
N LEU A 247 -28.49 8.02 -5.87
CA LEU A 247 -28.93 7.00 -4.91
C LEU A 247 -29.75 5.89 -5.56
N ASN A 248 -30.55 6.21 -6.57
CA ASN A 248 -31.23 5.20 -7.37
C ASN A 248 -30.24 4.31 -8.12
N GLU A 249 -29.18 4.89 -8.68
CA GLU A 249 -28.15 4.12 -9.38
C GLU A 249 -27.36 3.22 -8.42
N ALA A 250 -26.98 3.73 -7.24
CA ALA A 250 -26.37 2.91 -6.18
C ALA A 250 -27.23 1.69 -5.82
N LEU A 251 -28.56 1.89 -5.72
CA LEU A 251 -29.51 0.82 -5.40
C LEU A 251 -29.88 -0.07 -6.58
N ARG A 252 -29.68 0.40 -7.81
CA ARG A 252 -29.75 -0.44 -9.02
C ARG A 252 -28.57 -1.42 -9.05
N ILE A 253 -27.38 -0.96 -8.67
CA ILE A 253 -26.16 -1.77 -8.59
C ILE A 253 -26.24 -2.75 -7.40
N ASN A 254 -26.54 -2.25 -6.20
CA ASN A 254 -26.77 -3.07 -5.02
C ASN A 254 -28.09 -2.69 -4.31
N PRO A 255 -29.17 -3.46 -4.52
CA PRO A 255 -30.48 -3.18 -3.91
C PRO A 255 -30.52 -3.26 -2.38
N THR A 256 -29.48 -3.81 -1.74
CA THR A 256 -29.36 -3.98 -0.28
C THR A 256 -28.31 -3.07 0.34
N GLU A 257 -27.79 -2.09 -0.41
CA GLU A 257 -26.81 -1.13 0.08
C GLU A 257 -27.43 -0.23 1.14
N VAL A 258 -27.23 -0.59 2.42
CA VAL A 258 -27.82 0.11 3.57
C VAL A 258 -27.53 1.62 3.58
N PRO A 259 -26.27 2.08 3.33
CA PRO A 259 -25.99 3.52 3.27
C PRO A 259 -26.78 4.25 2.18
N ALA A 260 -27.00 3.64 1.01
CA ALA A 260 -27.79 4.24 -0.06
C ALA A 260 -29.28 4.33 0.31
N LEU A 261 -29.85 3.27 0.90
CA LEU A 261 -31.23 3.28 1.40
C LEU A 261 -31.43 4.35 2.49
N ALA A 262 -30.47 4.47 3.41
CA ALA A 262 -30.53 5.46 4.49
C ALA A 262 -30.49 6.90 3.95
N GLU A 263 -29.52 7.24 3.09
CA GLU A 263 -29.45 8.56 2.47
C GLU A 263 -30.67 8.86 1.59
N ARG A 264 -31.20 7.86 0.87
CA ARG A 264 -32.41 8.05 0.05
C ARG A 264 -33.66 8.26 0.89
N CYS A 265 -33.81 7.55 2.00
CA CYS A 265 -34.90 7.81 2.95
C CYS A 265 -34.84 9.26 3.47
N LEU A 266 -33.66 9.75 3.90
CA LEU A 266 -33.50 11.12 4.38
C LEU A 266 -33.81 12.16 3.30
N LEU A 267 -33.30 11.96 2.08
CA LEU A 267 -33.54 12.85 0.97
C LEU A 267 -35.02 12.89 0.57
N LEU A 268 -35.69 11.72 0.49
CA LEU A 268 -37.11 11.63 0.15
C LEU A 268 -38.00 12.31 1.21
N ARG A 269 -37.66 12.23 2.50
CA ARG A 269 -38.33 13.01 3.56
C ARG A 269 -38.16 14.50 3.35
N GLN A 270 -36.95 14.95 3.01
CA GLN A 270 -36.68 16.35 2.70
C GLN A 270 -37.49 16.86 1.50
N MET A 271 -37.74 15.98 0.52
CA MET A 271 -38.58 16.25 -0.66
C MET A 271 -40.10 16.11 -0.40
N GLY A 272 -40.53 15.70 0.81
CA GLY A 272 -41.94 15.47 1.15
C GLY A 272 -42.53 14.16 0.58
N ARG A 273 -41.69 13.25 0.08
CA ARG A 273 -42.09 11.95 -0.51
C ARG A 273 -42.13 10.85 0.54
N THR A 274 -42.98 11.04 1.56
CA THR A 274 -42.98 10.24 2.79
C THR A 274 -43.20 8.73 2.55
N ASN A 275 -44.14 8.35 1.69
CA ASN A 275 -44.43 6.92 1.45
C ASN A 275 -43.23 6.16 0.87
N GLU A 276 -42.47 6.79 -0.03
CA GLU A 276 -41.27 6.18 -0.60
C GLU A 276 -40.13 6.14 0.40
N ALA A 277 -39.99 7.20 1.21
CA ALA A 277 -39.01 7.23 2.28
C ALA A 277 -39.25 6.12 3.31
N ASP A 278 -40.49 5.89 3.72
CA ASP A 278 -40.84 4.88 4.71
C ASP A 278 -40.55 3.46 4.22
N ALA A 279 -40.69 3.20 2.92
CA ALA A 279 -40.29 1.93 2.32
C ALA A 279 -38.77 1.69 2.45
N ASP A 280 -37.95 2.70 2.14
CA ASP A 280 -36.49 2.61 2.26
C ASP A 280 -36.04 2.49 3.72
N CYS A 281 -36.61 3.31 4.59
CA CYS A 281 -36.30 3.29 6.02
C CYS A 281 -36.67 1.93 6.66
N THR A 282 -37.82 1.34 6.30
CA THR A 282 -38.20 0.00 6.77
C THR A 282 -37.20 -1.06 6.30
N LYS A 283 -36.70 -0.93 5.07
CA LYS A 283 -35.69 -1.83 4.52
C LYS A 283 -34.35 -1.70 5.25
N VAL A 284 -33.93 -0.49 5.61
CA VAL A 284 -32.76 -0.25 6.48
C VAL A 284 -32.94 -0.95 7.82
N GLU A 285 -34.09 -0.80 8.48
CA GLU A 285 -34.36 -1.45 9.77
C GLU A 285 -34.31 -2.99 9.67
N THR A 286 -34.75 -3.54 8.54
CA THR A 286 -34.72 -4.99 8.29
C THR A 286 -33.30 -5.51 8.05
N LEU A 287 -32.48 -4.75 7.33
CA LEU A 287 -31.13 -5.16 6.94
C LEU A 287 -30.07 -4.88 8.01
N ASP A 288 -30.19 -3.77 8.75
CA ASP A 288 -29.31 -3.41 9.86
C ASP A 288 -30.13 -2.77 11.01
N PRO A 289 -30.64 -3.59 11.94
CA PRO A 289 -31.42 -3.11 13.09
C PRO A 289 -30.66 -2.13 13.99
N LYS A 290 -29.31 -2.09 13.94
CA LYS A 290 -28.48 -1.17 14.75
C LYS A 290 -28.29 0.20 14.09
N HIS A 291 -28.56 0.33 12.79
CA HIS A 291 -28.43 1.58 12.05
C HIS A 291 -29.34 2.70 12.60
N LYS A 292 -30.46 2.32 13.22
CA LYS A 292 -31.46 3.21 13.84
C LYS A 292 -30.88 4.23 14.81
N ALA A 293 -29.79 3.92 15.51
CA ALA A 293 -29.22 4.81 16.52
C ALA A 293 -28.56 6.08 15.94
N ARG A 294 -28.26 6.13 14.63
CA ARG A 294 -27.57 7.25 13.99
C ARG A 294 -28.47 8.19 13.18
N ALA A 295 -29.63 7.72 12.72
CA ALA A 295 -30.53 8.50 11.86
C ALA A 295 -31.60 9.29 12.65
N ALA A 296 -31.71 9.08 13.96
CA ALA A 296 -32.71 9.69 14.84
C ALA A 296 -32.17 10.82 15.74
N SER A 297 -30.91 11.22 15.55
CA SER A 297 -30.21 12.30 16.29
C SER A 297 -29.90 13.47 15.38
#